data_AF-A0A816SB23-F1
#
_entry.id   AF-A0A816SB23-F1
#
_cell.length_a   1.000
_cell.length_b   1.000
_cell.length_c   1.000
_cell.angle_alpha   90.00
_cell.angle_beta   90.00
_cell.angle_gamma   90.00
#
_symmetry.space_group_name_H-M   'P 1'
#
loop_
_entity.id
_entity.type
_entity.pdbx_description
1 polymer ?
#
loop_
_entity_poly.entity_id
_entity_poly.type
_entity_poly.pdbx_seq_one_letter_code
_entity_poly.pdbx_strand_id
1 'polypeptide(L)'
;MFIFDFDDTLTVRSSSDPIDELVRENLSDINYRYEKVHHCWNRRMNEVHERLVEQGIQTEQQIETFGRIELDPGVRELFYNISMKNGKIIVMSNACDLVIKECLQAQNLLQYVHKIESNPVRQTHPIIVIDEYENPLQTQCKICEPNLCKGSIIDKYREKDEIDKIIFIGDGDNDMTKILSQRSNFSPLIFHRQFWNSLNIVWNKYDRKRVQEIGPDRACAEWLVRCGGSVRFKNWGTFSSHFNTIPAGASNQFKIEEIRAINASITSEGFAHLDGLSDLKKIHLEKCDQICDSSIARCNKVKDSLESIELIDLAQISENGLAYLAGLKNLKHIVLARLSSVKHRDAILKLLTNELPRCTINYNDEHPPTLEQKANKSM
;
A
#
# COMPACT_ATOMS: atom_id res chain seq x y z
N MET A 1 -17.63 11.21 -11.45
CA MET A 1 -17.08 11.92 -10.27
C MET A 1 -15.96 11.07 -9.69
N PHE A 2 -14.85 11.71 -9.31
CA PHE A 2 -13.69 11.09 -8.69
C PHE A 2 -13.57 11.61 -7.26
N ILE A 3 -13.44 10.71 -6.31
CA ILE A 3 -13.30 11.00 -4.88
C ILE A 3 -11.95 10.42 -4.46
N PHE A 4 -11.12 11.24 -3.84
CA PHE A 4 -9.79 10.86 -3.37
C PHE A 4 -9.70 11.01 -1.86
N ASP A 5 -9.15 10.03 -1.17
CA ASP A 5 -8.53 10.29 0.13
C ASP A 5 -7.30 11.19 -0.04
N PHE A 6 -6.82 11.79 1.04
CA PHE A 6 -5.70 12.72 1.03
C PHE A 6 -4.42 12.08 1.54
N ASP A 7 -4.37 11.72 2.82
CA ASP A 7 -3.22 11.07 3.45
C ASP A 7 -2.88 9.77 2.74
N ASP A 8 -1.59 9.55 2.46
CA ASP A 8 -1.01 8.33 1.86
C ASP A 8 -1.63 7.90 0.50
N THR A 9 -2.55 8.70 -0.04
CA THR A 9 -3.23 8.53 -1.32
C THR A 9 -2.83 9.64 -2.30
N LEU A 10 -2.99 10.90 -1.91
CA LEU A 10 -2.52 12.06 -2.67
C LEU A 10 -1.18 12.54 -2.15
N THR A 11 -0.90 12.39 -0.86
CA THR A 11 0.37 12.75 -0.24
C THR A 11 1.34 11.57 -0.24
N VAL A 12 2.65 11.86 -0.20
CA VAL A 12 3.71 10.82 -0.13
C VAL A 12 3.79 10.16 1.26
N ARG A 13 3.32 10.88 2.29
CA ARG A 13 3.25 10.47 3.69
C ARG A 13 2.07 11.14 4.38
N SER A 14 1.71 10.69 5.57
CA SER A 14 0.70 11.33 6.42
C SER A 14 0.90 12.85 6.53
N SER A 15 -0.20 13.60 6.39
CA SER A 15 -0.23 15.06 6.50
C SER A 15 -0.03 15.56 7.92
N SER A 16 -0.08 14.68 8.94
CA SER A 16 0.29 15.03 10.32
C SER A 16 1.81 15.09 10.54
N ASP A 17 2.60 14.38 9.73
CA ASP A 17 4.05 14.24 9.96
C ASP A 17 4.78 15.60 10.07
N PRO A 18 4.56 16.58 9.18
CA PRO A 18 5.27 17.86 9.28
C PRO A 18 4.92 18.64 10.55
N ILE A 19 3.70 18.49 11.08
CA ILE A 19 3.30 19.13 12.34
C ILE A 19 3.95 18.44 13.53
N ASP A 20 3.95 17.12 13.54
CA ASP A 20 4.61 16.35 14.60
C ASP A 20 6.12 16.64 14.66
N GLU A 21 6.75 16.84 13.50
CA GLU A 21 8.16 17.22 13.36
C GLU A 21 8.49 18.62 13.90
N LEU A 22 7.52 19.53 14.02
CA LEU A 22 7.73 20.86 14.62
C LEU A 22 7.87 20.81 16.14
N VAL A 23 7.38 19.75 16.79
CA VAL A 23 7.34 19.65 18.25
C VAL A 23 8.75 19.36 18.77
N ARG A 24 9.27 20.24 19.63
CA ARG A 24 10.64 20.09 20.18
C ARG A 24 10.74 18.97 21.22
N GLU A 25 9.65 18.72 21.92
CA GLU A 25 9.51 17.67 22.93
C GLU A 25 8.89 16.41 22.31
N ASN A 26 9.16 15.25 22.91
CA ASN A 26 8.55 14.01 22.43
C ASN A 26 7.03 14.01 22.67
N LEU A 27 6.25 13.64 21.65
CA LEU A 27 4.80 13.48 21.70
C LEU A 27 4.32 12.20 22.40
N SER A 28 5.19 11.46 23.09
CA SER A 28 4.86 10.15 23.67
C SER A 28 3.71 10.18 24.68
N ASP A 29 3.54 11.26 25.43
CA ASP A 29 2.44 11.44 26.39
C ASP A 29 1.09 11.66 25.68
N ILE A 30 1.08 12.48 24.64
CA ILE A 30 -0.08 12.72 23.78
C ILE A 30 -0.43 11.44 23.02
N ASN A 31 0.55 10.80 22.38
CA ASN A 31 0.35 9.56 21.64
C ASN A 31 -0.18 8.45 22.56
N TYR A 32 0.41 8.22 23.73
CA TYR A 32 -0.07 7.21 24.68
C TYR A 32 -1.54 7.43 25.10
N ARG A 33 -1.97 8.69 25.25
CA ARG A 33 -3.33 9.04 25.64
C ARG A 33 -4.37 8.68 24.57
N TYR A 34 -3.98 8.75 23.31
CA TYR A 34 -4.89 8.61 22.17
C TYR A 34 -4.69 7.31 21.36
N GLU A 35 -3.57 6.60 21.53
CA GLU A 35 -3.24 5.34 20.85
C GLU A 35 -4.23 4.20 21.19
N LYS A 36 -4.75 4.17 22.42
CA LYS A 36 -5.68 3.11 22.88
C LYS A 36 -7.14 3.43 22.60
N VAL A 37 -7.44 4.64 22.18
CA VAL A 37 -8.81 5.10 21.97
C VAL A 37 -8.95 5.35 20.47
N HIS A 38 -9.42 4.34 19.73
CA HIS A 38 -10.01 4.62 18.42
C HIS A 38 -10.99 5.79 18.60
N HIS A 39 -11.04 6.73 17.65
CA HIS A 39 -12.02 7.84 17.59
C HIS A 39 -11.65 9.17 18.26
N CYS A 40 -10.37 9.50 18.42
CA CYS A 40 -9.97 10.78 19.03
C CYS A 40 -8.87 11.53 18.27
N TRP A 41 -8.64 11.21 17.00
CA TRP A 41 -7.54 11.79 16.21
C TRP A 41 -7.61 13.32 16.13
N ASN A 42 -8.78 13.91 15.90
CA ASN A 42 -8.94 15.37 15.90
C ASN A 42 -8.65 15.99 17.28
N ARG A 43 -8.98 15.30 18.37
CA ARG A 43 -8.62 15.76 19.73
C ARG A 43 -7.12 15.69 19.96
N ARG A 44 -6.47 14.62 19.48
CA ARG A 44 -5.02 14.48 19.48
C ARG A 44 -4.37 15.65 18.73
N MET A 45 -4.82 15.96 17.52
CA MET A 45 -4.28 17.07 16.74
C MET A 45 -4.50 18.42 17.41
N ASN A 46 -5.67 18.66 18.02
CA ASN A 46 -5.91 19.88 18.79
C ASN A 46 -4.90 20.05 19.94
N GLU A 47 -4.59 18.99 20.69
CA GLU A 47 -3.58 19.05 21.76
C GLU A 47 -2.16 19.27 21.21
N VAL A 48 -1.83 18.71 20.04
CA VAL A 48 -0.54 18.98 19.37
C VAL A 48 -0.43 20.45 18.98
N HIS A 49 -1.49 21.05 18.41
CA HIS A 49 -1.53 22.47 18.07
C HIS A 49 -1.40 23.38 19.30
N GLU A 50 -2.05 23.02 20.41
CA GLU A 50 -1.89 23.71 21.70
C GLU A 50 -0.45 23.66 22.18
N ARG A 51 0.18 22.47 22.18
CA ARG A 51 1.58 22.28 22.60
C ARG A 51 2.55 23.10 21.76
N LEU A 52 2.33 23.19 20.45
CA LEU A 52 3.17 23.99 19.56
C LEU A 52 3.11 25.48 19.92
N VAL A 53 1.91 26.00 20.20
CA VAL A 53 1.74 27.41 20.62
C VAL A 53 2.38 27.67 21.99
N GLU A 54 2.27 26.72 22.94
CA GLU A 54 2.98 26.79 24.23
C GLU A 54 4.51 26.84 24.07
N GLN A 55 5.04 26.16 23.05
CA GLN A 55 6.46 26.19 22.68
C GLN A 55 6.87 27.43 21.87
N GLY A 56 5.94 28.36 21.65
CA GLY A 56 6.14 29.61 20.92
C GLY A 56 6.06 29.49 19.40
N ILE A 57 5.68 28.32 18.86
CA ILE A 57 5.46 28.12 17.43
C ILE A 57 4.10 28.72 17.07
N GLN A 58 4.13 29.79 16.28
CA GLN A 58 2.92 30.52 15.90
C GLN A 58 2.08 29.71 14.91
N THR A 59 0.76 29.94 14.91
CA THR A 59 -0.15 29.21 14.02
C THR A 59 0.18 29.43 12.54
N GLU A 60 0.68 30.62 12.17
CA GLU A 60 1.11 30.92 10.80
C GLU A 60 2.28 30.01 10.37
N GLN A 61 3.21 29.69 11.29
CA GLN A 61 4.32 28.78 11.02
C GLN A 61 3.83 27.34 10.82
N GLN A 62 2.79 26.94 11.57
CA GLN A 62 2.15 25.64 11.39
C GLN A 62 1.47 25.57 10.01
N ILE A 63 0.73 26.61 9.62
CA ILE A 63 0.09 26.69 8.30
C ILE A 63 1.10 26.63 7.14
N GLU A 64 2.24 27.30 7.27
CA GLU A 64 3.32 27.22 6.28
C GLU A 64 3.82 25.79 6.04
N THR A 65 3.78 24.91 7.06
CA THR A 65 4.18 23.51 6.88
C THR A 65 3.19 22.73 6.03
N PHE A 66 1.90 23.05 6.09
CA PHE A 66 0.88 22.39 5.25
C PHE A 66 1.16 22.60 3.76
N GLY A 67 1.57 23.81 3.38
CA GLY A 67 1.97 24.12 2.00
C GLY A 67 3.22 23.39 1.51
N ARG A 68 4.01 22.81 2.42
CA ARG A 68 5.24 22.04 2.11
C ARG A 68 5.00 20.53 2.04
N ILE A 69 3.78 20.07 2.30
CA ILE A 69 3.43 18.65 2.16
C ILE A 69 3.63 18.22 0.71
N GLU A 70 4.40 17.15 0.53
CA GLU A 70 4.67 16.57 -0.77
C GLU A 70 3.50 15.70 -1.25
N LEU A 71 3.08 15.93 -2.48
CA LEU A 71 2.10 15.11 -3.18
C LEU A 71 2.81 14.05 -4.02
N ASP A 72 2.15 12.91 -4.25
CA ASP A 72 2.67 11.90 -5.16
C ASP A 72 2.91 12.50 -6.57
N PRO A 73 4.05 12.23 -7.23
CA PRO A 73 4.42 12.86 -8.49
C PRO A 73 3.37 12.77 -9.60
N GLY A 74 2.47 11.76 -9.57
CA GLY A 74 1.41 11.57 -10.56
C GLY A 74 0.17 12.45 -10.37
N VAL A 75 -0.02 13.05 -9.19
CA VAL A 75 -1.28 13.72 -8.81
C VAL A 75 -1.61 14.90 -9.72
N ARG A 76 -0.61 15.70 -10.08
CA ARG A 76 -0.82 16.89 -10.93
C ARG A 76 -1.34 16.52 -12.32
N GLU A 77 -0.71 15.53 -12.96
CA GLU A 77 -1.12 15.05 -14.28
C GLU A 77 -2.52 14.40 -14.19
N LEU A 78 -2.79 13.66 -13.13
CA LEU A 78 -4.09 13.04 -12.89
C LEU A 78 -5.21 14.06 -12.77
N PHE A 79 -5.07 15.08 -11.92
CA PHE A 79 -6.09 16.11 -11.70
C PHE A 79 -6.37 16.90 -12.98
N TYR A 80 -5.31 17.25 -13.71
CA TYR A 80 -5.43 17.90 -15.01
C TYR A 80 -6.23 17.03 -16.00
N ASN A 81 -5.86 15.76 -16.15
CA ASN A 81 -6.50 14.84 -17.10
C ASN A 81 -7.97 14.56 -16.77
N ILE A 82 -8.31 14.48 -15.47
CA ILE A 82 -9.71 14.34 -15.02
C ILE A 82 -10.50 15.60 -15.38
N SER A 83 -9.95 16.78 -15.08
CA SER A 83 -10.61 18.07 -15.30
C SER A 83 -10.81 18.35 -16.79
N MET A 84 -9.83 18.04 -17.65
CA MET A 84 -9.94 18.14 -19.11
C MET A 84 -11.03 17.24 -19.71
N LYS A 85 -11.42 16.18 -19.01
CA LYS A 85 -12.53 15.28 -19.38
C LYS A 85 -13.84 15.64 -18.68
N ASN A 86 -13.95 16.86 -18.13
CA ASN A 86 -15.10 17.34 -17.36
C ASN A 86 -15.43 16.47 -16.13
N GLY A 87 -14.42 15.79 -15.58
CA GLY A 87 -14.57 15.02 -14.35
C GLY A 87 -14.60 15.92 -13.12
N LYS A 88 -15.59 15.73 -12.25
CA LYS A 88 -15.65 16.36 -10.93
C LYS A 88 -14.69 15.67 -9.97
N ILE A 89 -13.82 16.45 -9.30
CA ILE A 89 -12.86 15.97 -8.30
C ILE A 89 -13.35 16.38 -6.90
N ILE A 90 -13.48 15.42 -6.00
CA ILE A 90 -13.79 15.62 -4.59
C ILE A 90 -12.62 15.07 -3.79
N VAL A 91 -12.14 15.80 -2.79
CA VAL A 91 -11.19 15.27 -1.80
C VAL A 91 -11.98 14.94 -0.54
N MET A 92 -11.87 13.74 -0.02
CA MET A 92 -12.63 13.25 1.13
C MET A 92 -11.69 12.52 2.09
N SER A 93 -11.38 13.15 3.23
CA SER A 93 -10.33 12.65 4.10
C SER A 93 -10.58 12.92 5.58
N ASN A 94 -10.05 12.02 6.42
CA ASN A 94 -10.01 12.14 7.88
C ASN A 94 -9.00 13.18 8.37
N ALA A 95 -8.17 13.75 7.50
CA ALA A 95 -7.42 14.98 7.78
C ALA A 95 -8.35 16.17 8.14
N CYS A 96 -7.77 17.36 8.34
CA CYS A 96 -8.54 18.59 8.45
C CYS A 96 -8.55 19.38 7.12
N ASP A 97 -9.62 20.12 6.89
CA ASP A 97 -9.87 20.80 5.62
C ASP A 97 -8.83 21.90 5.34
N LEU A 98 -8.30 22.54 6.38
CA LEU A 98 -7.24 23.55 6.30
C LEU A 98 -5.96 22.97 5.68
N VAL A 99 -5.48 21.83 6.20
CA VAL A 99 -4.26 21.17 5.70
C VAL A 99 -4.38 20.85 4.21
N ILE A 100 -5.53 20.27 3.81
CA ILE A 100 -5.81 19.90 2.42
C ILE A 100 -5.81 21.15 1.53
N LYS A 101 -6.49 22.22 1.94
CA LYS A 101 -6.58 23.47 1.18
C LYS A 101 -5.20 24.10 0.98
N GLU A 102 -4.42 24.24 2.05
CA GLU A 102 -3.11 24.89 2.00
C GLU A 102 -2.10 24.09 1.16
N CYS A 103 -2.08 22.76 1.31
CA CYS A 103 -1.26 21.88 0.48
C CYS A 103 -1.61 22.00 -1.01
N LEU A 104 -2.89 21.83 -1.36
CA LEU A 104 -3.32 21.87 -2.76
C LEU A 104 -3.20 23.27 -3.37
N GLN A 105 -3.38 24.32 -2.58
CA GLN A 105 -3.21 25.70 -3.03
C GLN A 105 -1.73 25.99 -3.34
N ALA A 106 -0.80 25.62 -2.46
CA ALA A 106 0.63 25.79 -2.68
C ALA A 106 1.12 25.06 -3.95
N GLN A 107 0.48 23.94 -4.29
CA GLN A 107 0.80 23.14 -5.48
C GLN A 107 0.01 23.54 -6.74
N ASN A 108 -0.82 24.58 -6.69
CA ASN A 108 -1.72 25.03 -7.78
C ASN A 108 -2.71 23.94 -8.25
N LEU A 109 -3.20 23.12 -7.33
CA LEU A 109 -4.14 22.04 -7.60
C LEU A 109 -5.54 22.29 -7.04
N LEU A 110 -5.69 23.20 -6.07
CA LEU A 110 -6.99 23.48 -5.44
C LEU A 110 -8.06 23.89 -6.46
N GLN A 111 -7.67 24.60 -7.52
CA GLN A 111 -8.54 25.01 -8.63
C GLN A 111 -9.22 23.85 -9.39
N TYR A 112 -8.68 22.62 -9.33
CA TYR A 112 -9.30 21.44 -9.93
C TYR A 112 -10.31 20.76 -9.00
N VAL A 113 -10.22 21.02 -7.69
CA VAL A 113 -11.05 20.39 -6.66
C VAL A 113 -12.38 21.10 -6.55
N HIS A 114 -13.46 20.35 -6.75
CA HIS A 114 -14.83 20.86 -6.71
C HIS A 114 -15.37 20.94 -5.28
N LYS A 115 -14.95 20.02 -4.41
CA LYS A 115 -15.32 20.04 -2.99
C LYS A 115 -14.31 19.26 -2.15
N ILE A 116 -14.15 19.71 -0.90
CA ILE A 116 -13.42 19.00 0.16
C ILE A 116 -14.45 18.56 1.21
N GLU A 117 -14.48 17.26 1.51
CA GLU A 117 -15.30 16.63 2.54
C GLU A 117 -14.37 16.12 3.63
N SER A 118 -14.07 16.98 4.61
CA SER A 118 -13.02 16.73 5.60
C SER A 118 -13.30 17.51 6.88
N ASN A 119 -12.60 17.20 7.97
CA ASN A 119 -12.86 17.77 9.28
C ASN A 119 -12.65 19.29 9.28
N PRO A 120 -13.68 20.10 9.59
CA PRO A 120 -13.60 21.54 9.47
C PRO A 120 -12.74 22.16 10.58
N VAL A 121 -12.00 23.22 10.25
CA VAL A 121 -11.31 24.04 11.24
C VAL A 121 -12.22 25.17 11.73
N ARG A 122 -12.51 25.17 13.04
CA ARG A 122 -13.35 26.18 13.70
C ARG A 122 -12.62 27.50 13.94
N GLN A 123 -11.34 27.42 14.28
CA GLN A 123 -10.49 28.59 14.49
C GLN A 123 -9.04 28.29 14.11
N THR A 124 -8.33 29.33 13.68
CA THR A 124 -6.89 29.30 13.38
C THR A 124 -6.10 30.32 14.21
N HIS A 125 -6.76 31.13 15.05
CA HIS A 125 -6.07 32.09 15.90
C HIS A 125 -6.75 32.16 17.27
N PRO A 126 -6.00 32.12 18.39
CA PRO A 126 -4.53 31.97 18.47
C PRO A 126 -4.00 30.56 18.18
N ILE A 127 -4.88 29.55 18.19
CA ILE A 127 -4.55 28.12 18.03
C ILE A 127 -5.46 27.52 16.97
N ILE A 128 -4.96 26.56 16.18
CA ILE A 128 -5.77 25.74 15.27
C ILE A 128 -6.67 24.82 16.09
N VAL A 129 -7.99 24.87 15.84
CA VAL A 129 -8.93 23.90 16.42
C VAL A 129 -9.79 23.27 15.36
N ILE A 130 -9.67 21.95 15.28
CA ILE A 130 -10.36 21.05 14.37
C ILE A 130 -11.63 20.55 15.05
N ASP A 131 -12.77 20.76 14.40
CA ASP A 131 -14.06 20.18 14.77
C ASP A 131 -14.28 18.87 13.99
N GLU A 132 -15.29 18.09 14.39
CA GLU A 132 -15.65 16.84 13.71
C GLU A 132 -16.55 17.12 12.49
N TYR A 133 -16.34 16.41 11.38
CA TYR A 133 -17.15 16.59 10.17
C TYR A 133 -18.61 16.14 10.32
N GLU A 134 -18.83 14.98 10.93
CA GLU A 134 -20.12 14.48 11.40
C GLU A 134 -20.16 14.53 12.93
N ASN A 135 -21.35 14.67 13.51
CA ASN A 135 -21.52 14.71 14.96
C ASN A 135 -20.79 13.50 15.59
N PRO A 136 -19.94 13.68 16.63
CA PRO A 136 -19.08 12.64 17.23
C PRO A 136 -19.80 11.42 17.83
N LEU A 137 -21.09 11.26 17.57
CA LEU A 137 -21.97 10.17 18.00
C LEU A 137 -22.57 9.39 16.82
N GLN A 138 -21.96 9.39 15.62
CA GLN A 138 -22.36 8.48 14.54
C GLN A 138 -22.14 7.01 14.96
N THR A 139 -23.09 6.45 15.70
CA THR A 139 -23.07 5.06 16.20
C THR A 139 -23.43 4.02 15.16
N GLN A 140 -23.87 4.47 13.97
CA GLN A 140 -24.38 3.60 12.91
C GLN A 140 -23.26 2.96 12.08
N CYS A 141 -22.03 3.48 12.15
CA CYS A 141 -20.88 2.90 11.47
C CYS A 141 -19.85 2.40 12.49
N LYS A 142 -19.69 1.09 12.61
CA LYS A 142 -18.68 0.47 13.48
C LYS A 142 -17.28 0.37 12.84
N ILE A 143 -17.15 0.86 11.60
CA ILE A 143 -16.01 0.63 10.72
C ILE A 143 -15.24 1.93 10.45
N CYS A 144 -15.96 3.01 10.16
CA CYS A 144 -15.35 4.32 9.91
C CYS A 144 -15.05 5.02 11.24
N GLU A 145 -14.16 6.00 11.18
CA GLU A 145 -13.99 6.93 12.29
C GLU A 145 -15.30 7.71 12.55
N PRO A 146 -15.68 7.95 13.82
CA PRO A 146 -16.92 8.63 14.18
C PRO A 146 -17.03 10.07 13.72
N ASN A 147 -15.90 10.70 13.40
CA ASN A 147 -15.85 12.06 12.88
C ASN A 147 -16.23 12.14 11.40
N LEU A 148 -15.95 11.11 10.60
CA LEU A 148 -16.19 11.16 9.16
C LEU A 148 -16.46 9.77 8.59
N CYS A 149 -17.72 9.50 8.23
CA CYS A 149 -18.09 8.27 7.54
C CYS A 149 -18.06 8.44 6.02
N LYS A 150 -16.93 8.09 5.39
CA LYS A 150 -16.74 8.16 3.93
C LYS A 150 -17.89 7.50 3.13
N GLY A 151 -18.37 6.33 3.59
CA GLY A 151 -19.51 5.65 2.98
C GLY A 151 -20.81 6.47 2.99
N SER A 152 -21.17 7.08 4.14
CA SER A 152 -22.36 7.92 4.26
C SER A 152 -22.29 9.15 3.35
N ILE A 153 -21.09 9.73 3.20
CA ILE A 153 -20.88 10.87 2.32
C ILE A 153 -21.06 10.46 0.86
N ILE A 154 -20.49 9.32 0.45
CA ILE A 154 -20.68 8.76 -0.89
C ILE A 154 -22.17 8.52 -1.17
N ASP A 155 -22.92 8.01 -0.21
CA ASP A 155 -24.37 7.78 -0.36
C ASP A 155 -25.13 9.11 -0.59
N LYS A 156 -24.79 10.20 0.10
CA LYS A 156 -25.34 11.55 -0.18
C LYS A 156 -25.07 12.02 -1.61
N TYR A 157 -23.99 11.57 -2.24
CA TYR A 157 -23.72 11.85 -3.65
C TYR A 157 -24.50 10.94 -4.60
N ARG A 158 -24.67 9.66 -4.24
CA ARG A 158 -25.45 8.70 -5.04
C ARG A 158 -26.92 9.08 -5.14
N GLU A 159 -27.47 9.67 -4.08
CA GLU A 159 -28.87 10.15 -4.05
C GLU A 159 -29.12 11.35 -4.97
N LYS A 160 -28.06 11.98 -5.51
CA LYS A 160 -28.21 13.05 -6.50
C LYS A 160 -28.33 12.42 -7.88
N ASP A 161 -29.50 12.59 -8.52
CA ASP A 161 -29.85 12.03 -9.83
C ASP A 161 -28.91 12.44 -11.00
N GLU A 162 -27.93 13.31 -10.76
CA GLU A 162 -26.99 13.83 -11.77
C GLU A 162 -25.64 13.07 -11.85
N ILE A 163 -25.46 11.97 -11.13
CA ILE A 163 -24.15 11.27 -11.05
C ILE A 163 -24.20 9.90 -11.71
N ASP A 164 -23.71 9.80 -12.95
CA ASP A 164 -23.63 8.54 -13.70
C ASP A 164 -22.67 7.51 -13.07
N LYS A 165 -21.58 7.98 -12.45
CA LYS A 165 -20.52 7.12 -11.92
C LYS A 165 -19.68 7.82 -10.84
N ILE A 166 -19.42 7.09 -9.76
CA ILE A 166 -18.49 7.47 -8.69
C ILE A 166 -17.29 6.55 -8.71
N ILE A 167 -16.08 7.12 -8.68
CA ILE A 167 -14.81 6.41 -8.53
C ILE A 167 -14.19 6.92 -7.23
N PHE A 168 -14.01 6.04 -6.26
CA PHE A 168 -13.33 6.33 -5.00
C PHE A 168 -11.91 5.74 -5.03
N ILE A 169 -10.94 6.49 -4.50
CA ILE A 169 -9.51 6.16 -4.51
C ILE A 169 -8.98 6.50 -3.11
N GLY A 170 -8.42 5.50 -2.41
CA GLY A 170 -7.91 5.62 -1.05
C GLY A 170 -6.94 4.46 -0.74
N ASP A 171 -6.16 4.59 0.33
CA ASP A 171 -5.06 3.71 0.70
C ASP A 171 -5.39 2.73 1.86
N GLY A 172 -6.46 3.00 2.63
CA GLY A 172 -6.65 2.36 3.94
C GLY A 172 -7.84 1.39 4.08
N ASP A 173 -7.83 0.60 5.16
CA ASP A 173 -8.94 -0.32 5.54
C ASP A 173 -10.26 0.44 5.87
N ASN A 174 -10.15 1.70 6.30
CA ASN A 174 -11.25 2.63 6.54
C ASN A 174 -11.98 3.05 5.24
N ASP A 175 -11.35 2.87 4.07
CA ASP A 175 -11.90 3.19 2.75
C ASP A 175 -12.68 2.03 2.11
N MET A 176 -12.17 0.82 2.27
CA MET A 176 -12.59 -0.33 1.47
C MET A 176 -13.86 -1.02 2.00
N THR A 177 -14.09 -0.98 3.30
CA THR A 177 -14.96 -1.96 3.98
C THR A 177 -16.47 -1.61 3.91
N LYS A 178 -16.84 -0.36 3.61
CA LYS A 178 -18.25 0.06 3.46
C LYS A 178 -18.72 0.31 2.02
N ILE A 179 -17.82 0.67 1.10
CA ILE A 179 -18.16 0.81 -0.32
C ILE A 179 -18.70 -0.51 -0.90
N LEU A 180 -18.24 -1.65 -0.34
CA LEU A 180 -18.57 -2.99 -0.77
C LEU A 180 -19.75 -3.65 -0.03
N SER A 181 -20.21 -3.12 1.12
CA SER A 181 -21.11 -3.86 2.04
C SER A 181 -22.59 -3.47 2.00
N GLN A 182 -23.06 -2.64 1.07
CA GLN A 182 -24.48 -2.29 0.98
C GLN A 182 -25.15 -2.60 -0.37
N ARG A 183 -26.02 -3.63 -0.30
CA ARG A 183 -27.15 -4.02 -1.17
C ARG A 183 -26.89 -4.88 -2.42
N SER A 184 -27.77 -5.89 -2.51
CA SER A 184 -27.88 -7.03 -3.41
C SER A 184 -28.27 -6.75 -4.87
N ASN A 185 -28.24 -5.49 -5.31
CA ASN A 185 -28.41 -5.11 -6.72
C ASN A 185 -27.18 -4.38 -7.26
N PHE A 186 -26.01 -4.79 -6.76
CA PHE A 186 -24.75 -4.45 -7.38
C PHE A 186 -24.62 -5.26 -8.67
N SER A 187 -24.85 -4.61 -9.81
CA SER A 187 -23.96 -4.87 -10.93
C SER A 187 -22.73 -4.01 -10.63
N PRO A 188 -21.60 -4.57 -10.15
CA PRO A 188 -20.35 -3.83 -10.25
C PRO A 188 -20.17 -3.62 -11.74
N LEU A 189 -20.49 -2.45 -12.28
CA LEU A 189 -20.16 -2.15 -13.65
C LEU A 189 -18.63 -2.20 -13.70
N ILE A 190 -18.16 -3.28 -14.30
CA ILE A 190 -16.80 -3.79 -14.41
C ILE A 190 -15.91 -2.68 -14.99
N PHE A 191 -15.45 -1.80 -14.10
CA PHE A 191 -14.31 -0.91 -14.31
C PHE A 191 -13.36 -0.94 -13.11
N HIS A 192 -13.74 -1.65 -12.03
CA HIS A 192 -12.94 -1.86 -10.82
C HIS A 192 -11.62 -2.58 -11.11
N ARG A 193 -11.61 -3.47 -12.12
CA ARG A 193 -10.37 -4.05 -12.62
C ARG A 193 -9.55 -3.02 -13.40
N GLN A 194 -10.10 -2.15 -14.23
CA GLN A 194 -9.24 -1.33 -15.09
C GLN A 194 -8.47 -0.24 -14.34
N PHE A 195 -9.03 0.46 -13.34
CA PHE A 195 -8.27 1.48 -12.61
C PHE A 195 -7.26 0.88 -11.63
N TRP A 196 -7.68 -0.06 -10.76
CA TRP A 196 -6.75 -0.75 -9.85
C TRP A 196 -5.78 -1.67 -10.60
N ASN A 197 -6.17 -2.30 -11.71
CA ASN A 197 -5.20 -2.91 -12.60
C ASN A 197 -4.34 -1.84 -13.27
N SER A 198 -4.83 -0.64 -13.60
CA SER A 198 -3.97 0.42 -14.16
C SER A 198 -2.95 0.90 -13.13
N LEU A 199 -3.34 1.09 -11.87
CA LEU A 199 -2.43 1.39 -10.76
C LEU A 199 -1.47 0.23 -10.52
N ASN A 200 -1.95 -1.02 -10.46
CA ASN A 200 -1.07 -2.18 -10.33
C ASN A 200 -0.18 -2.35 -11.57
N ILE A 201 -0.63 -2.01 -12.76
CA ILE A 201 0.17 -1.98 -13.99
C ILE A 201 1.24 -0.91 -13.84
N VAL A 202 0.93 0.30 -13.38
CA VAL A 202 1.89 1.38 -13.16
C VAL A 202 2.88 1.00 -12.06
N TRP A 203 2.41 0.48 -10.93
CA TRP A 203 3.21 0.00 -9.80
C TRP A 203 3.93 -1.32 -10.01
N ASN A 204 3.67 -2.04 -11.10
CA ASN A 204 4.46 -3.21 -11.48
C ASN A 204 5.18 -3.00 -12.82
N LYS A 205 5.00 -1.83 -13.45
CA LYS A 205 5.61 -1.52 -14.75
C LYS A 205 7.12 -1.62 -14.61
N TYR A 206 7.70 -2.43 -15.48
CA TYR A 206 9.14 -2.50 -15.68
C TYR A 206 9.59 -1.31 -16.53
N ASP A 207 10.30 -0.37 -15.91
CA ASP A 207 10.85 0.80 -16.58
C ASP A 207 12.32 0.56 -16.94
N ARG A 208 12.56 0.28 -18.23
CA ARG A 208 13.91 0.07 -18.77
C ARG A 208 14.83 1.28 -18.59
N LYS A 209 14.30 2.50 -18.68
CA LYS A 209 15.10 3.72 -18.51
C LYS A 209 15.53 3.84 -17.06
N ARG A 210 14.60 3.65 -16.13
CA ARG A 210 14.90 3.64 -14.69
C ARG A 210 15.93 2.57 -14.33
N VAL A 211 15.82 1.36 -14.88
CA VAL A 211 16.80 0.28 -14.69
C VAL A 211 18.17 0.65 -15.27
N GLN A 212 18.24 1.35 -16.41
CA GLN A 212 19.53 1.82 -16.94
C GLN A 212 20.17 2.91 -16.07
N GLU A 213 19.36 3.76 -15.44
CA GLU A 213 19.82 4.86 -14.59
C GLU A 213 20.34 4.37 -13.23
N ILE A 214 19.60 3.48 -12.57
CA ILE A 214 19.89 3.08 -11.18
C ILE A 214 20.36 1.63 -11.03
N GLY A 215 20.31 0.87 -12.13
CA GLY A 215 20.59 -0.56 -12.24
C GLY A 215 19.54 -1.50 -11.67
N PRO A 216 19.68 -2.81 -11.97
CA PRO A 216 18.62 -3.81 -11.77
C PRO A 216 18.29 -4.06 -10.30
N ASP A 217 19.31 -4.17 -9.44
CA ASP A 217 19.12 -4.45 -8.01
C ASP A 217 18.31 -3.34 -7.33
N ARG A 218 18.68 -2.08 -7.55
CA ARG A 218 17.95 -0.93 -6.98
C ARG A 218 16.54 -0.83 -7.55
N ALA A 219 16.36 -1.00 -8.87
CA ALA A 219 15.04 -0.94 -9.49
C ALA A 219 14.09 -2.05 -9.00
N CYS A 220 14.61 -3.26 -8.78
CA CYS A 220 13.85 -4.35 -8.17
C CYS A 220 13.46 -4.03 -6.72
N ALA A 221 14.37 -3.46 -5.93
CA ALA A 221 14.07 -3.03 -4.56
C ALA A 221 12.97 -1.95 -4.53
N GLU A 222 13.05 -0.93 -5.39
CA GLU A 222 12.02 0.11 -5.49
C GLU A 222 10.65 -0.48 -5.89
N TRP A 223 10.63 -1.43 -6.84
CA TRP A 223 9.42 -2.15 -7.21
C TRP A 223 8.83 -2.98 -6.07
N LEU A 224 9.63 -3.75 -5.35
CA LEU A 224 9.11 -4.59 -4.28
C LEU A 224 8.56 -3.73 -3.14
N VAL A 225 9.33 -2.76 -2.68
CA VAL A 225 8.93 -1.89 -1.57
C VAL A 225 7.67 -1.10 -1.90
N ARG A 226 7.55 -0.52 -3.10
CA ARG A 226 6.32 0.20 -3.51
C ARG A 226 5.09 -0.69 -3.60
N CYS A 227 5.27 -2.00 -3.74
CA CYS A 227 4.20 -2.99 -3.77
C CYS A 227 3.96 -3.67 -2.41
N GLY A 228 4.56 -3.18 -1.31
CA GLY A 228 4.42 -3.78 0.03
C GLY A 228 5.30 -5.03 0.25
N GLY A 229 6.26 -5.27 -0.63
CA GLY A 229 7.30 -6.27 -0.48
C GLY A 229 8.55 -5.72 0.22
N SER A 230 9.55 -6.58 0.35
CA SER A 230 10.81 -6.25 1.00
C SER A 230 11.97 -7.01 0.38
N VAL A 231 13.17 -6.45 0.50
CA VAL A 231 14.41 -7.05 0.00
C VAL A 231 15.47 -7.12 1.08
N ARG A 232 16.36 -8.10 1.01
CA ARG A 232 17.58 -8.14 1.82
C ARG A 232 18.78 -8.09 0.90
N PHE A 233 19.65 -7.10 1.10
CA PHE A 233 20.89 -6.99 0.35
C PHE A 233 21.97 -7.93 0.90
N LYS A 234 22.94 -8.27 0.06
CA LYS A 234 24.10 -9.07 0.43
C LYS A 234 24.86 -8.39 1.58
N ASN A 235 25.26 -9.18 2.56
CA ASN A 235 25.91 -8.73 3.81
C ASN A 235 25.03 -7.85 4.72
N TRP A 236 23.73 -7.74 4.45
CA TRP A 236 22.79 -7.05 5.34
C TRP A 236 22.08 -8.07 6.23
N GLY A 237 21.94 -7.73 7.53
CA GLY A 237 21.26 -8.56 8.52
C GLY A 237 19.74 -8.38 8.56
N THR A 238 19.21 -7.33 7.92
CA THR A 238 17.79 -6.94 7.98
C THR A 238 17.21 -6.75 6.59
N PHE A 239 15.88 -6.88 6.48
CA PHE A 239 15.13 -6.55 5.27
C PHE A 239 14.87 -5.04 5.20
N SER A 240 15.00 -4.48 4.00
CA SER A 240 14.50 -3.15 3.64
C SER A 240 13.07 -3.29 3.12
N SER A 241 12.11 -2.72 3.85
CA SER A 241 10.68 -2.68 3.50
C SER A 241 10.16 -1.26 3.27
N HIS A 242 11.02 -0.25 3.39
CA HIS A 242 10.67 1.17 3.25
C HIS A 242 11.57 1.83 2.21
N PHE A 243 11.03 2.75 1.41
CA PHE A 243 11.76 3.35 0.29
C PHE A 243 13.04 4.05 0.75
N ASN A 244 12.96 4.72 1.90
CA ASN A 244 14.08 5.45 2.53
C ASN A 244 15.20 4.51 3.04
N THR A 245 14.93 3.21 3.18
CA THR A 245 15.93 2.22 3.63
C THR A 245 16.67 1.56 2.48
N ILE A 246 16.34 1.92 1.24
CA ILE A 246 17.04 1.41 0.06
C ILE A 246 18.29 2.28 -0.12
N PRO A 247 19.50 1.70 -0.21
CA PRO A 247 20.74 2.47 -0.24
C PRO A 247 20.86 3.34 -1.50
N ALA A 248 21.23 4.61 -1.30
CA ALA A 248 21.53 5.53 -2.39
C ALA A 248 22.89 5.18 -3.02
N GLY A 249 22.98 5.16 -4.35
CA GLY A 249 24.23 4.86 -5.07
C GLY A 249 24.02 4.01 -6.33
N ALA A 250 25.06 3.92 -7.16
CA ALA A 250 25.03 3.10 -8.38
C ALA A 250 24.93 1.60 -8.05
N SER A 251 24.12 0.87 -8.83
CA SER A 251 23.76 -0.55 -8.63
C SER A 251 24.88 -1.54 -8.36
N ASN A 252 26.12 -1.22 -8.71
CA ASN A 252 27.24 -2.17 -8.53
C ASN A 252 27.66 -2.30 -7.06
N GLN A 253 27.20 -1.40 -6.18
CA GLN A 253 27.58 -1.41 -4.76
C GLN A 253 26.73 -2.36 -3.91
N PHE A 254 25.48 -2.62 -4.31
CA PHE A 254 24.54 -3.41 -3.52
C PHE A 254 23.85 -4.45 -4.39
N LYS A 255 23.78 -5.68 -3.88
CA LYS A 255 23.18 -6.82 -4.57
C LYS A 255 22.04 -7.39 -3.74
N ILE A 256 20.88 -7.62 -4.33
CA ILE A 256 19.77 -8.28 -3.63
C ILE A 256 20.14 -9.76 -3.45
N GLU A 257 20.07 -10.24 -2.22
CA GLU A 257 20.25 -11.66 -1.87
C GLU A 257 18.92 -12.36 -1.61
N GLU A 258 17.93 -11.67 -1.03
CA GLU A 258 16.59 -12.24 -0.77
C GLU A 258 15.47 -11.27 -1.10
N ILE A 259 14.37 -11.82 -1.61
CA ILE A 259 13.10 -11.12 -1.83
C ILE A 259 12.04 -11.76 -0.95
N ARG A 260 11.25 -10.93 -0.27
CA ARG A 260 10.09 -11.36 0.50
C ARG A 260 8.89 -10.47 0.20
N ALA A 261 7.82 -11.09 -0.29
CA ALA A 261 6.55 -10.46 -0.57
C ALA A 261 5.45 -11.22 0.17
N ILE A 262 4.85 -10.59 1.19
CA ILE A 262 3.78 -11.16 2.00
C ILE A 262 2.62 -10.18 1.94
N ASN A 263 1.47 -10.63 1.45
CA ASN A 263 0.30 -9.75 1.24
C ASN A 263 0.63 -8.53 0.35
N ALA A 264 1.53 -8.71 -0.61
CA ALA A 264 2.06 -7.64 -1.45
C ALA A 264 1.27 -7.52 -2.76
N SER A 265 1.10 -6.29 -3.24
CA SER A 265 0.39 -5.95 -4.50
C SER A 265 1.28 -6.11 -5.74
N ILE A 266 2.07 -7.20 -5.77
CA ILE A 266 2.91 -7.56 -6.91
C ILE A 266 2.12 -8.32 -7.98
N THR A 267 2.44 -8.07 -9.25
CA THR A 267 1.84 -8.76 -10.40
C THR A 267 2.88 -9.50 -11.22
N SER A 268 2.41 -10.42 -12.07
CA SER A 268 3.29 -11.22 -12.94
C SER A 268 4.15 -10.39 -13.89
N GLU A 269 3.71 -9.20 -14.29
CA GLU A 269 4.51 -8.30 -15.14
C GLU A 269 5.69 -7.68 -14.37
N GLY A 270 5.53 -7.45 -13.07
CA GLY A 270 6.57 -6.91 -12.19
C GLY A 270 7.81 -7.80 -12.10
N PHE A 271 7.67 -9.11 -12.30
CA PHE A 271 8.77 -10.08 -12.28
C PHE A 271 9.82 -9.84 -13.39
N ALA A 272 9.55 -8.96 -14.36
CA ALA A 272 10.59 -8.48 -15.28
C ALA A 272 11.74 -7.76 -14.55
N HIS A 273 11.52 -7.22 -13.34
CA HIS A 273 12.59 -6.64 -12.50
C HIS A 273 13.59 -7.66 -11.95
N LEU A 274 13.33 -8.97 -12.11
CA LEU A 274 14.33 -10.00 -11.79
C LEU A 274 15.48 -10.05 -12.80
N ASP A 275 15.31 -9.45 -13.98
CA ASP A 275 16.34 -9.43 -15.02
C ASP A 275 17.56 -8.60 -14.55
N GLY A 276 18.74 -9.21 -14.59
CA GLY A 276 19.99 -8.59 -14.13
C GLY A 276 20.34 -8.80 -12.66
N LEU A 277 19.52 -9.50 -11.87
CA LEU A 277 19.85 -9.85 -10.48
C LEU A 277 20.78 -11.08 -10.44
N SER A 278 22.07 -10.85 -10.22
CA SER A 278 23.11 -11.90 -10.28
C SER A 278 23.30 -12.71 -8.99
N ASP A 279 22.84 -12.19 -7.86
CA ASP A 279 23.14 -12.73 -6.52
C ASP A 279 21.87 -13.10 -5.74
N LEU A 280 20.70 -13.10 -6.39
CA LEU A 280 19.44 -13.41 -5.73
C LEU A 280 19.38 -14.90 -5.40
N LYS A 281 19.37 -15.23 -4.10
CA LYS A 281 19.38 -16.61 -3.59
C LYS A 281 18.02 -17.10 -3.12
N LYS A 282 17.16 -16.23 -2.59
CA LYS A 282 15.87 -16.65 -2.02
C LYS A 282 14.70 -15.78 -2.45
N ILE A 283 13.58 -16.41 -2.74
CA ILE A 283 12.29 -15.77 -3.02
C ILE A 283 11.24 -16.35 -2.08
N HIS A 284 10.60 -15.51 -1.28
CA HIS A 284 9.41 -15.84 -0.46
C HIS A 284 8.21 -15.08 -0.99
N LEU A 285 7.18 -15.80 -1.44
CA LEU A 285 5.91 -15.25 -1.90
C LEU A 285 4.77 -15.84 -1.09
N GLU A 286 4.02 -14.98 -0.40
CA GLU A 286 2.89 -15.38 0.42
C GLU A 286 1.69 -14.45 0.21
N LYS A 287 0.49 -15.02 0.00
CA LYS A 287 -0.77 -14.26 -0.14
C LYS A 287 -0.68 -13.12 -1.19
N CYS A 288 -0.09 -13.42 -2.34
CA CYS A 288 0.03 -12.46 -3.45
C CYS A 288 -1.00 -12.83 -4.53
N ASP A 289 -2.11 -12.11 -4.60
CA ASP A 289 -3.28 -12.53 -5.39
C ASP A 289 -3.14 -12.35 -6.91
N GLN A 290 -2.19 -11.54 -7.36
CA GLN A 290 -2.05 -11.12 -8.77
C GLN A 290 -0.84 -11.73 -9.49
N ILE A 291 -0.16 -12.69 -8.88
CA ILE A 291 0.87 -13.50 -9.52
C ILE A 291 0.28 -14.81 -10.03
N CYS A 292 0.73 -15.28 -11.19
CA CYS A 292 0.29 -16.54 -11.79
C CYS A 292 1.48 -17.36 -12.28
N ASP A 293 1.22 -18.47 -12.97
CA ASP A 293 2.25 -19.35 -13.52
C ASP A 293 3.35 -18.61 -14.30
N SER A 294 3.00 -17.51 -14.99
CA SER A 294 3.96 -16.69 -15.73
C SER A 294 4.97 -15.94 -14.84
N SER A 295 4.65 -15.68 -13.57
CA SER A 295 5.61 -15.15 -12.59
C SER A 295 6.69 -16.17 -12.31
N ILE A 296 6.30 -17.43 -12.09
CA ILE A 296 7.23 -18.53 -11.79
C ILE A 296 8.11 -18.83 -13.01
N ALA A 297 7.54 -18.77 -14.22
CA ALA A 297 8.33 -18.86 -15.44
C ALA A 297 9.42 -17.78 -15.54
N ARG A 298 9.11 -16.54 -15.11
CA ARG A 298 10.06 -15.41 -15.12
C ARG A 298 11.19 -15.57 -14.10
N CYS A 299 11.06 -16.42 -13.07
CA CYS A 299 12.17 -16.77 -12.17
C CYS A 299 13.36 -17.42 -12.92
N ASN A 300 13.17 -17.89 -14.16
CA ASN A 300 14.29 -18.34 -15.00
C ASN A 300 15.33 -17.24 -15.29
N LYS A 301 14.98 -15.96 -15.10
CA LYS A 301 15.92 -14.84 -15.17
C LYS A 301 17.02 -14.88 -14.09
N VAL A 302 16.76 -15.58 -12.99
CA VAL A 302 17.69 -15.75 -11.85
C VAL A 302 18.06 -17.22 -11.65
N LYS A 303 17.95 -18.04 -12.70
CA LYS A 303 18.22 -19.50 -12.67
C LYS A 303 19.63 -19.86 -12.17
N ASP A 304 20.59 -18.96 -12.39
CA ASP A 304 22.00 -19.21 -12.09
C ASP A 304 22.33 -18.91 -10.62
N SER A 305 21.48 -18.17 -9.90
CA SER A 305 21.72 -17.75 -8.51
C SER A 305 20.69 -18.26 -7.50
N LEU A 306 19.45 -18.55 -7.94
CA LEU A 306 18.36 -18.88 -7.03
C LEU A 306 18.54 -20.26 -6.38
N GLU A 307 18.54 -20.30 -5.05
CA GLU A 307 18.76 -21.50 -4.24
C GLU A 307 17.52 -21.93 -3.45
N SER A 308 16.60 -21.00 -3.14
CA SER A 308 15.41 -21.27 -2.33
C SER A 308 14.19 -20.54 -2.87
N ILE A 309 13.06 -21.23 -2.95
CA ILE A 309 11.78 -20.60 -3.27
C ILE A 309 10.67 -21.11 -2.35
N GLU A 310 9.91 -20.16 -1.79
CA GLU A 310 8.77 -20.42 -0.93
C GLU A 310 7.51 -19.82 -1.57
N LEU A 311 6.52 -20.66 -1.87
CA LEU A 311 5.27 -20.31 -2.54
C LEU A 311 4.10 -20.71 -1.64
N ILE A 312 3.47 -19.73 -1.00
CA ILE A 312 2.52 -19.96 0.08
C ILE A 312 1.21 -19.22 -0.22
N ASP A 313 0.08 -19.90 -0.21
CA ASP A 313 -1.24 -19.25 -0.32
C ASP A 313 -1.40 -18.43 -1.62
N LEU A 314 -0.99 -19.02 -2.75
CA LEU A 314 -1.02 -18.38 -4.07
C LEU A 314 -2.07 -19.05 -4.96
N ALA A 315 -3.27 -18.47 -5.00
CA ALA A 315 -4.44 -19.10 -5.61
C ALA A 315 -4.32 -19.34 -7.13
N GLN A 316 -3.48 -18.58 -7.84
CA GLN A 316 -3.34 -18.65 -9.31
C GLN A 316 -2.11 -19.45 -9.77
N ILE A 317 -1.38 -20.09 -8.86
CA ILE A 317 -0.27 -20.98 -9.19
C ILE A 317 -0.78 -22.41 -9.33
N SER A 318 -0.58 -22.99 -10.52
CA SER A 318 -0.96 -24.37 -10.86
C SER A 318 0.26 -25.28 -11.03
N GLU A 319 0.02 -26.55 -11.34
CA GLU A 319 1.05 -27.52 -11.71
C GLU A 319 1.92 -27.03 -12.88
N ASN A 320 1.34 -26.28 -13.83
CA ASN A 320 2.08 -25.72 -14.95
C ASN A 320 3.08 -24.64 -14.50
N GLY A 321 2.68 -23.80 -13.54
CA GLY A 321 3.56 -22.82 -12.90
C GLY A 321 4.70 -23.50 -12.16
N LEU A 322 4.37 -24.50 -11.35
CA LEU A 322 5.36 -25.28 -10.60
C LEU A 322 6.34 -26.03 -11.52
N ALA A 323 5.91 -26.50 -12.68
CA ALA A 323 6.78 -27.20 -13.63
C ALA A 323 7.97 -26.33 -14.10
N TYR A 324 7.83 -25.00 -14.13
CA TYR A 324 8.95 -24.11 -14.45
C TYR A 324 10.09 -24.17 -13.44
N LEU A 325 9.81 -24.56 -12.18
CA LEU A 325 10.86 -24.71 -11.17
C LEU A 325 11.88 -25.78 -11.56
N ALA A 326 11.49 -26.78 -12.37
CA ALA A 326 12.39 -27.81 -12.88
C ALA A 326 13.58 -27.25 -13.68
N GLY A 327 13.44 -26.05 -14.26
CA GLY A 327 14.52 -25.37 -15.00
C GLY A 327 15.54 -24.67 -14.09
N LEU A 328 15.23 -24.47 -12.81
CA LEU A 328 16.05 -23.74 -11.84
C LEU A 328 17.00 -24.72 -11.14
N LYS A 329 18.00 -25.20 -11.87
CA LYS A 329 18.86 -26.34 -11.47
C LYS A 329 19.71 -26.08 -10.20
N ASN A 330 19.83 -24.84 -9.75
CA ASN A 330 20.54 -24.47 -8.53
C ASN A 330 19.65 -24.46 -7.26
N LEU A 331 18.35 -24.73 -7.39
CA LEU A 331 17.46 -24.85 -6.24
C LEU A 331 17.90 -25.97 -5.30
N LYS A 332 17.97 -25.63 -4.02
CA LYS A 332 18.27 -26.51 -2.88
C LYS A 332 17.03 -26.71 -2.01
N HIS A 333 16.13 -25.72 -1.96
CA HIS A 333 14.93 -25.75 -1.14
C HIS A 333 13.71 -25.24 -1.91
N ILE A 334 12.65 -26.03 -1.92
CA ILE A 334 11.32 -25.63 -2.40
C ILE A 334 10.34 -25.85 -1.25
N VAL A 335 9.61 -24.80 -0.87
CA VAL A 335 8.49 -24.87 0.08
C VAL A 335 7.23 -24.45 -0.63
N LEU A 336 6.24 -25.34 -0.67
CA LEU A 336 4.93 -25.10 -1.25
C LEU A 336 3.88 -25.24 -0.15
N ALA A 337 2.93 -24.32 -0.09
CA ALA A 337 1.83 -24.44 0.86
C ALA A 337 0.56 -23.77 0.36
N ARG A 338 -0.60 -24.37 0.64
CA ARG A 338 -1.92 -23.78 0.36
C ARG A 338 -2.10 -23.28 -1.09
N LEU A 339 -1.61 -24.02 -2.08
CA LEU A 339 -1.79 -23.69 -3.50
C LEU A 339 -3.08 -24.34 -4.04
N SER A 340 -4.20 -23.62 -3.95
CA SER A 340 -5.54 -24.16 -4.24
C SER A 340 -5.75 -24.60 -5.70
N SER A 341 -4.97 -24.07 -6.64
CA SER A 341 -5.04 -24.44 -8.06
C SER A 341 -4.23 -25.69 -8.43
N VAL A 342 -3.41 -26.23 -7.52
CA VAL A 342 -2.63 -27.45 -7.73
C VAL A 342 -3.48 -28.67 -7.39
N LYS A 343 -3.97 -29.38 -8.40
CA LYS A 343 -4.89 -30.53 -8.24
C LYS A 343 -4.17 -31.88 -8.25
N HIS A 344 -3.06 -32.00 -8.99
CA HIS A 344 -2.31 -33.23 -9.22
C HIS A 344 -0.94 -33.19 -8.56
N ARG A 345 -0.93 -33.06 -7.23
CA ARG A 345 0.27 -32.84 -6.41
C ARG A 345 1.33 -33.93 -6.59
N ASP A 346 0.95 -35.20 -6.56
CA ASP A 346 1.91 -36.30 -6.67
C ASP A 346 2.65 -36.31 -8.00
N ALA A 347 1.96 -35.97 -9.10
CA ALA A 347 2.55 -35.91 -10.41
C ALA A 347 3.59 -34.78 -10.51
N ILE A 348 3.26 -33.59 -10.00
CA ILE A 348 4.18 -32.45 -10.04
C ILE A 348 5.35 -32.63 -9.07
N LEU A 349 5.13 -33.18 -7.87
CA LEU A 349 6.20 -33.50 -6.93
C LEU A 349 7.15 -34.56 -7.49
N LYS A 350 6.62 -35.58 -8.18
CA LYS A 350 7.45 -36.58 -8.87
C LYS A 350 8.29 -35.95 -9.98
N LEU A 351 7.70 -35.07 -10.79
CA LEU A 351 8.43 -34.33 -11.82
C LEU A 351 9.57 -33.50 -11.21
N LEU A 352 9.28 -32.70 -10.18
CA LEU A 352 10.28 -31.85 -9.54
C LEU A 352 11.38 -32.66 -8.87
N THR A 353 11.04 -33.77 -8.20
CA THR A 353 12.01 -34.67 -7.57
C THR A 353 12.94 -35.31 -8.60
N ASN A 354 12.42 -35.69 -9.76
CA ASN A 354 13.24 -36.26 -10.84
C ASN A 354 14.17 -35.20 -11.48
N GLU A 355 13.66 -33.99 -11.70
CA GLU A 355 14.39 -32.92 -12.38
C GLU A 355 15.38 -32.17 -11.48
N LEU A 356 15.15 -32.21 -10.16
CA LEU A 356 15.94 -31.54 -9.12
C LEU A 356 16.30 -32.53 -7.99
N PRO A 357 17.09 -33.59 -8.28
CA PRO A 357 17.34 -34.69 -7.32
C PRO A 357 18.12 -34.28 -6.06
N ARG A 358 18.70 -33.07 -6.04
CA ARG A 358 19.44 -32.51 -4.90
C ARG A 358 18.65 -31.42 -4.15
N CYS A 359 17.43 -31.12 -4.59
CA CYS A 359 16.58 -30.13 -3.97
C CYS A 359 15.66 -30.80 -2.94
N THR A 360 15.63 -30.27 -1.71
CA THR A 360 14.62 -30.65 -0.72
C THR A 360 13.31 -29.97 -1.06
N ILE A 361 12.26 -30.76 -1.29
CA ILE A 361 10.91 -30.26 -1.64
C ILE A 361 9.98 -30.57 -0.48
N ASN A 362 9.33 -29.53 0.08
CA ASN A 362 8.32 -29.66 1.11
C ASN A 362 6.98 -29.07 0.60
N TYR A 363 5.89 -29.81 0.79
CA TYR A 363 4.54 -29.36 0.47
C TYR A 363 3.65 -29.51 1.71
N ASN A 364 3.20 -28.39 2.29
CA ASN A 364 2.38 -28.35 3.51
C ASN A 364 0.96 -27.84 3.25
N ASP A 365 -0.06 -28.61 3.61
CA ASP A 365 -1.47 -28.23 3.47
C ASP A 365 -2.13 -27.74 4.77
N GLU A 366 -1.46 -27.81 5.90
CA GLU A 366 -2.08 -27.49 7.20
C GLU A 366 -2.23 -25.97 7.41
N HIS A 367 -3.37 -25.58 8.00
CA HIS A 367 -3.56 -24.24 8.56
C HIS A 367 -2.65 -24.06 9.78
N PRO A 368 -1.90 -22.95 9.92
CA PRO A 368 -1.28 -22.64 11.20
C PRO A 368 -2.40 -22.49 12.25
N PRO A 369 -2.22 -23.00 13.48
CA PRO A 369 -3.24 -22.88 14.50
C PRO A 369 -3.54 -21.41 14.76
N THR A 370 -4.83 -21.05 14.81
CA THR A 370 -5.26 -19.70 15.22
C THR A 370 -4.69 -19.38 16.61
N LEU A 371 -4.54 -18.10 16.95
CA LEU A 371 -4.07 -17.69 18.29
C LEU A 371 -4.91 -18.33 19.41
N GLU A 372 -6.21 -18.55 19.16
CA GLU A 372 -7.12 -19.29 20.04
C GLU A 372 -6.74 -20.76 20.24
N GLN A 373 -6.25 -21.44 19.19
CA GLN A 373 -5.81 -22.83 19.26
C GLN A 373 -4.42 -22.99 19.93
N LYS A 374 -3.58 -21.94 19.90
CA LYS A 374 -2.34 -21.91 20.69
C LYS A 374 -2.62 -21.71 22.19
N ALA A 375 -3.63 -20.90 22.53
CA ALA A 375 -4.06 -20.71 23.92
C ALA A 375 -4.61 -22.01 24.53
N ASN A 376 -5.41 -22.78 23.77
CA ASN A 376 -6.01 -24.03 24.24
C ASN A 376 -5.06 -25.24 24.29
N LYS A 377 -3.84 -25.13 23.76
CA LYS A 377 -2.78 -26.16 23.92
C LYS A 377 -1.83 -25.88 25.10
N SER A 378 -2.04 -24.76 25.79
CA SER A 378 -1.22 -24.32 26.93
C SER A 378 -1.94 -24.52 28.28
N MET A 379 -3.12 -25.16 28.28
CA MET A 379 -3.88 -25.55 29.47
C MET A 379 -3.88 -27.06 29.68
#